data_AF-A0A4W5M7V3-F1
#
_entry.id   AF-A0A4W5M7V3-F1
#
_cell.length_a   1.000
_cell.length_b   1.000
_cell.length_c   1.000
_cell.angle_alpha   90.00
_cell.angle_beta   90.00
_cell.angle_gamma   90.00
#
_symmetry.space_group_name_H-M   'P 1'
#
loop_
_entity.id
_entity.type
_entity.pdbx_description
1 polymer ?
#
loop_
_entity_poly.entity_id
_entity_poly.type
_entity_poly.pdbx_seq_one_letter_code
_entity_poly.pdbx_strand_id
1 'polypeptide(L)'
;GITGGEVRESLEESLGNRWRKGQGVTALSTCFLLSSDLDECQGTPRVCTSNAICLNTIGSYHCQCQPGFRLSSSFGHCVDLDECQETPQVCGSNGSCLNTFGSYNCQCQPGFRSSKHTLKVSPTRGHHCVCLLLVD
;
A
#
# COMPACT_ATOMS: atom_id res chain seq x y z
N GLY A 1 26.68 21.45 -40.80
CA GLY A 1 26.60 22.43 -39.72
C GLY A 1 25.46 23.36 -40.00
N ILE A 2 24.49 23.44 -39.07
CA ILE A 2 23.54 24.54 -38.94
C ILE A 2 23.37 24.73 -37.42
N THR A 3 23.50 25.98 -37.01
CA THR A 3 23.62 26.50 -35.65
C THR A 3 22.28 26.59 -34.92
N GLY A 4 22.30 26.70 -33.59
CA GLY A 4 21.14 26.59 -32.70
C GLY A 4 20.16 27.77 -32.66
N GLY A 5 19.12 27.60 -31.84
CA GLY A 5 18.12 28.62 -31.48
C GLY A 5 16.69 28.09 -31.38
N GLU A 6 16.22 27.91 -30.13
CA GLU A 6 14.84 28.07 -29.61
C GLU A 6 13.61 27.63 -30.43
N VAL A 7 12.84 26.68 -29.88
CA VAL A 7 11.40 26.90 -29.52
C VAL A 7 11.08 26.01 -28.32
N ARG A 8 11.26 26.55 -27.11
CA ARG A 8 10.72 25.96 -25.87
C ARG A 8 9.46 26.75 -25.55
N GLU A 9 8.35 26.35 -26.16
CA GLU A 9 7.09 27.08 -26.06
C GLU A 9 5.94 26.08 -26.14
N SER A 10 5.43 25.65 -24.99
CA SER A 10 4.09 25.07 -24.77
C SER A 10 4.05 24.48 -23.36
N LEU A 11 3.70 25.29 -22.35
CA LEU A 11 3.07 24.92 -21.06
C LEU A 11 3.14 26.07 -20.01
N GLU A 12 3.19 27.35 -20.42
CA GLU A 12 3.18 28.49 -19.47
C GLU A 12 1.82 29.18 -19.29
N GLU A 13 0.73 28.70 -19.91
CA GLU A 13 -0.58 29.34 -19.74
C GLU A 13 -1.61 28.36 -19.20
N SER A 14 -1.90 28.39 -17.89
CA SER A 14 -3.27 28.22 -17.36
C SER A 14 -3.48 28.21 -15.83
N LEU A 15 -2.50 28.45 -14.93
CA LEU A 15 -2.83 28.57 -13.50
C LEU A 15 -2.20 29.80 -12.84
N GLY A 16 -2.95 30.90 -12.91
CA GLY A 16 -2.64 32.14 -12.21
C GLY A 16 -2.62 32.00 -10.68
N ASN A 17 -1.63 32.72 -10.12
CA ASN A 17 -1.65 33.45 -8.84
C ASN A 17 -1.26 32.75 -7.52
N ARG A 18 -0.09 33.22 -7.05
CA ARG A 18 0.16 33.87 -5.74
C ARG A 18 0.25 32.97 -4.50
N TRP A 19 1.46 32.48 -4.24
CA TRP A 19 1.87 32.01 -2.91
C TRP A 19 3.00 32.90 -2.38
N ARG A 20 2.77 33.50 -1.21
CA ARG A 20 3.69 34.45 -0.54
C ARG A 20 4.96 33.72 -0.07
N LYS A 21 6.06 34.47 -0.02
CA LYS A 21 7.37 34.06 0.53
C LYS A 21 7.23 33.45 1.93
N GLY A 22 7.75 32.23 2.10
CA GLY A 22 7.97 31.63 3.40
C GLY A 22 8.15 30.12 3.31
N GLN A 23 9.41 29.67 3.18
CA GLN A 23 9.90 28.28 3.24
C GLN A 23 9.39 27.31 2.13
N GLY A 24 10.32 26.61 1.48
CA GLY A 24 10.00 25.40 0.70
C GLY A 24 10.03 25.56 -0.82
N VAL A 25 10.58 24.54 -1.48
CA VAL A 25 10.73 24.32 -2.92
C VAL A 25 9.55 24.82 -3.77
N THR A 26 9.83 25.46 -4.90
CA THR A 26 8.77 25.99 -5.79
C THR A 26 8.02 24.87 -6.51
N ALA A 27 6.75 25.10 -6.88
CA ALA A 27 5.94 24.15 -7.66
C ALA A 27 6.59 23.77 -9.01
N LEU A 28 7.34 24.71 -9.61
CA LEU A 28 8.16 24.46 -10.80
C LEU A 28 9.33 23.51 -10.53
N SER A 29 10.02 23.66 -9.40
CA SER A 29 11.11 22.76 -9.01
C SER A 29 10.62 21.35 -8.71
N THR A 30 9.47 21.20 -8.05
CA THR A 30 8.88 19.88 -7.77
C THR A 30 8.37 19.19 -9.03
N CYS A 31 7.79 19.94 -9.97
CA CYS A 31 7.37 19.42 -11.28
C CYS A 31 8.56 18.95 -12.14
N PHE A 32 9.67 19.70 -12.15
CA PHE A 32 10.89 19.29 -12.85
C PHE A 32 11.43 17.96 -12.30
N LEU A 33 11.48 17.80 -10.98
CA LEU A 33 11.97 16.57 -10.35
C LEU A 33 11.08 15.36 -10.67
N LEU A 34 9.75 15.52 -10.70
CA LEU A 34 8.82 14.46 -11.13
C LEU A 34 9.04 14.01 -12.58
N SER A 35 9.35 14.95 -13.48
CA SER A 35 9.54 14.66 -14.90
C SER A 35 10.89 13.99 -15.21
N SER A 36 11.88 14.15 -14.34
CA SER A 36 13.20 13.51 -14.46
C SER A 36 13.33 12.24 -13.62
N ASP A 37 12.33 11.95 -12.79
CA ASP A 37 12.31 10.79 -11.91
C ASP A 37 12.24 9.50 -12.73
N LEU A 38 13.05 8.52 -12.36
CA LEU A 38 13.03 7.21 -12.98
C LEU A 38 12.14 6.30 -12.13
N ASP A 39 11.09 5.75 -12.73
CA ASP A 39 10.25 4.79 -12.03
C ASP A 39 10.98 3.44 -11.92
N GLU A 40 11.67 3.19 -10.80
CA GLU A 40 12.37 1.91 -10.58
C GLU A 40 11.40 0.74 -10.55
N CYS A 41 10.14 0.96 -10.15
CA CYS A 41 9.12 -0.09 -10.09
C CYS A 41 8.72 -0.61 -11.48
N GLN A 42 8.84 0.22 -12.52
CA GLN A 42 8.63 -0.17 -13.91
C GLN A 42 9.94 -0.54 -14.62
N GLY A 43 11.03 0.13 -14.27
CA GLY A 43 12.31 0.03 -14.99
C GLY A 43 13.18 -1.16 -14.59
N THR A 44 13.03 -1.68 -13.38
CA THR A 44 13.89 -2.77 -12.87
C THR A 44 13.05 -3.94 -12.35
N PRO A 45 13.17 -5.14 -12.95
CA PRO A 45 12.49 -6.32 -12.42
C PRO A 45 13.09 -6.73 -11.07
N ARG A 46 12.24 -7.15 -10.12
CA ARG A 46 12.61 -7.65 -8.77
C ARG A 46 13.29 -6.63 -7.85
N VAL A 47 12.97 -5.34 -7.99
CA VAL A 47 13.42 -4.29 -7.07
C VAL A 47 12.98 -4.55 -5.63
N CYS A 48 11.74 -5.02 -5.46
CA CYS A 48 11.21 -5.44 -4.16
C CYS A 48 11.22 -6.97 -4.02
N THR A 49 11.24 -7.44 -2.77
CA THR A 49 11.11 -8.85 -2.43
C THR A 49 9.72 -9.39 -2.74
N SER A 50 9.57 -10.71 -2.74
CA SER A 50 8.27 -11.37 -2.92
C SER A 50 7.25 -10.88 -1.86
N ASN A 51 5.98 -10.78 -2.26
CA ASN A 51 4.88 -10.28 -1.42
C ASN A 51 5.06 -8.83 -0.96
N ALA A 52 5.76 -8.00 -1.75
CA ALA A 52 5.86 -6.57 -1.56
C ALA A 52 5.28 -5.81 -2.77
N ILE A 53 4.80 -4.60 -2.49
CA ILE A 53 4.36 -3.58 -3.44
C ILE A 53 5.51 -2.58 -3.57
N CYS A 54 5.91 -2.31 -4.80
CA CYS A 54 6.87 -1.24 -5.10
C CYS A 54 6.12 0.07 -5.25
N LEU A 55 6.61 1.11 -4.56
CA LEU A 55 6.05 2.45 -4.59
C LEU A 55 7.15 3.42 -5.01
N ASN A 56 6.97 4.01 -6.19
CA ASN A 56 7.91 4.99 -6.74
C ASN A 56 7.82 6.33 -5.98
N THR A 57 8.95 6.98 -5.76
CA THR A 57 9.05 8.28 -5.09
C THR A 57 10.05 9.18 -5.80
N ILE A 58 9.92 10.50 -5.68
CA ILE A 58 10.87 11.39 -6.34
C ILE A 58 12.31 11.12 -5.84
N GLY A 59 13.17 10.65 -6.74
CA GLY A 59 14.57 10.32 -6.52
C GLY A 59 14.83 8.95 -5.89
N SER A 60 13.80 8.11 -5.67
CA SER A 60 13.96 6.76 -5.09
C SER A 60 12.70 5.90 -5.19
N TYR A 61 12.69 4.75 -4.52
CA TYR A 61 11.50 3.93 -4.34
C TYR A 61 11.44 3.38 -2.93
N HIS A 62 10.28 2.90 -2.51
CA HIS A 62 10.12 2.13 -1.29
C HIS A 62 9.31 0.86 -1.54
N CYS A 63 9.72 -0.20 -0.86
CA CYS A 63 9.03 -1.48 -0.88
C CYS A 63 8.17 -1.59 0.38
N GLN A 64 6.86 -1.78 0.18
CA GLN A 64 5.90 -2.00 1.26
C GLN A 64 5.38 -3.44 1.18
N CYS A 65 5.35 -4.18 2.29
CA CYS A 65 4.76 -5.51 2.28
C CYS A 65 3.27 -5.47 1.90
N GLN A 66 2.84 -6.44 1.10
CA GLN A 66 1.43 -6.61 0.74
C GLN A 66 0.58 -6.83 2.00
N PRO A 67 -0.72 -6.49 1.96
CA PRO A 67 -1.68 -6.92 2.97
C PRO A 67 -1.50 -8.40 3.34
N GLY A 68 -1.39 -8.70 4.63
CA GLY A 68 -1.15 -10.08 5.14
C GLY A 68 0.31 -10.45 5.33
N PHE A 69 1.21 -9.50 5.12
CA PHE A 69 2.63 -9.71 5.31
C PHE A 69 3.24 -8.60 6.16
N ARG A 70 4.30 -8.93 6.88
CA ARG A 70 5.12 -7.97 7.63
C ARG A 70 6.58 -8.07 7.25
N LEU A 71 7.33 -6.99 7.49
CA LEU A 71 8.78 -7.00 7.37
C LEU A 71 9.37 -7.95 8.41
N SER A 72 10.17 -8.90 7.93
CA SER A 72 10.99 -9.76 8.78
C SER A 72 12.07 -8.95 9.51
N SER A 73 12.56 -9.47 10.63
CA SER A 73 13.74 -8.97 11.33
C SER A 73 15.00 -9.05 10.46
N SER A 74 15.02 -9.96 9.48
CA SER A 74 16.00 -9.97 8.41
C SER A 74 15.59 -8.91 7.37
N PHE A 75 16.34 -7.81 7.34
CA PHE A 75 16.11 -6.65 6.47
C PHE A 75 15.65 -7.05 5.06
N GLY A 76 14.44 -6.59 4.69
CA GLY A 76 13.96 -6.59 3.31
C GLY A 76 13.00 -7.71 2.93
N HIS A 77 12.75 -8.73 3.75
CA HIS A 77 11.85 -9.84 3.39
C HIS A 77 10.44 -9.66 3.99
N CYS A 78 9.41 -9.80 3.15
CA CYS A 78 8.03 -9.87 3.60
C CYS A 78 7.67 -11.31 3.97
N VAL A 79 7.34 -11.52 5.24
CA VAL A 79 6.91 -12.81 5.80
C VAL A 79 5.43 -12.76 6.14
N ASP A 80 4.80 -13.93 6.10
CA ASP A 80 3.40 -14.10 6.49
C ASP A 80 3.13 -13.49 7.87
N LEU A 81 2.05 -12.72 7.96
CA LEU A 81 1.57 -12.17 9.22
C LEU A 81 0.53 -13.13 9.81
N ASP A 82 0.90 -13.87 10.85
CA ASP A 82 -0.05 -14.75 11.53
C ASP A 82 -1.07 -13.93 12.35
N GLU A 83 -2.22 -13.64 11.76
CA GLU A 83 -3.23 -12.82 12.43
C GLU A 83 -3.86 -13.53 13.63
N CYS A 84 -3.79 -14.86 13.71
CA CYS A 84 -4.27 -15.63 14.85
C CYS A 84 -3.39 -15.42 16.09
N GLN A 85 -2.08 -15.20 15.89
CA GLN A 85 -1.15 -14.89 16.98
C GLN A 85 -1.13 -13.40 17.32
N GLU A 86 -1.16 -12.54 16.31
CA GLU A 86 -1.02 -11.10 16.49
C GLU A 86 -2.29 -10.45 17.03
N THR A 87 -3.46 -10.96 16.67
CA THR A 87 -4.76 -10.46 17.14
C THR A 87 -5.54 -11.57 17.85
N PRO A 88 -5.40 -11.70 19.19
CA PRO A 88 -6.22 -12.60 19.97
C PRO A 88 -7.71 -12.31 19.72
N GLN A 89 -8.51 -13.36 19.49
CA GLN A 89 -9.93 -13.27 19.16
C GLN A 89 -10.26 -12.54 17.84
N VAL A 90 -9.37 -12.57 16.85
CA VAL A 90 -9.65 -12.02 15.50
C VAL A 90 -10.93 -12.61 14.86
N CYS A 91 -11.27 -13.85 15.20
CA CYS A 91 -12.50 -14.54 14.78
C CYS A 91 -13.70 -14.36 15.71
N GLY A 92 -13.56 -13.53 16.76
CA GLY A 92 -14.52 -13.41 17.85
C GLY A 92 -14.57 -14.61 18.78
N SER A 93 -15.47 -14.58 19.76
CA SER A 93 -15.63 -15.66 20.74
C SER A 93 -16.27 -16.94 20.17
N ASN A 94 -16.92 -16.84 19.01
CA ASN A 94 -17.70 -17.92 18.40
C ASN A 94 -17.01 -18.56 17.19
N GLY A 95 -15.69 -18.37 17.06
CA GLY A 95 -14.91 -18.93 15.96
C GLY A 95 -13.48 -19.24 16.36
N SER A 96 -12.93 -20.29 15.76
CA SER A 96 -11.50 -20.63 15.86
C SER A 96 -10.74 -20.04 14.69
N CYS A 97 -9.57 -19.47 14.95
CA CYS A 97 -8.71 -18.89 13.92
C CYS A 97 -7.77 -19.94 13.33
N LEU A 98 -7.65 -19.92 12.00
CA LEU A 98 -6.72 -20.75 11.23
C LEU A 98 -5.89 -19.81 10.34
N ASN A 99 -4.58 -19.76 10.59
CA ASN A 99 -3.67 -18.96 9.79
C ASN A 99 -3.50 -19.57 8.38
N THR A 100 -3.38 -18.72 7.36
CA THR A 100 -3.14 -19.12 5.97
C THR A 100 -2.14 -18.16 5.32
N PHE A 101 -1.48 -18.55 4.23
CA PHE A 101 -0.49 -17.66 3.62
C PHE A 101 -1.13 -16.39 3.05
N GLY A 102 -0.79 -15.23 3.63
CA GLY A 102 -1.31 -13.90 3.31
C GLY A 102 -2.68 -13.58 3.89
N SER A 103 -3.26 -14.43 4.75
CA SER A 103 -4.58 -14.21 5.35
C SER A 103 -4.89 -15.19 6.49
N TYR A 104 -6.12 -15.18 6.99
CA TYR A 104 -6.61 -16.17 7.95
C TYR A 104 -8.05 -16.55 7.62
N ASN A 105 -8.47 -17.71 8.13
CA ASN A 105 -9.85 -18.15 8.06
C ASN A 105 -10.41 -18.39 9.46
N CYS A 106 -11.69 -18.08 9.63
CA CYS A 106 -12.40 -18.30 10.88
C CYS A 106 -13.35 -19.47 10.73
N GLN A 107 -13.07 -20.54 11.46
CA GLN A 107 -13.97 -21.68 11.58
C GLN A 107 -15.03 -21.36 12.63
N CYS A 108 -16.23 -21.03 12.16
CA CYS A 108 -17.33 -20.65 13.03
C CYS A 108 -18.00 -21.85 13.69
N GLN A 109 -18.43 -21.67 14.94
CA GLN A 109 -19.25 -22.65 15.65
C GLN A 109 -20.63 -22.81 14.98
N PRO A 110 -21.33 -23.94 15.22
CA PRO A 110 -22.70 -24.13 14.72
C PRO A 110 -23.60 -22.94 15.11
N GLY A 111 -24.36 -22.41 14.15
CA GLY A 111 -25.19 -21.21 14.36
C GLY A 111 -24.55 -19.88 13.91
N PHE A 112 -23.29 -19.90 13.47
CA PHE A 112 -22.55 -18.72 13.02
C PHE A 112 -22.02 -18.87 11.59
N ARG A 113 -21.80 -17.76 10.88
CA ARG A 113 -21.20 -17.71 9.53
C ARG A 113 -20.06 -16.71 9.45
N SER A 114 -19.12 -16.97 8.55
CA SER A 114 -18.02 -16.07 8.21
C SER A 114 -18.55 -14.86 7.41
N SER A 115 -18.63 -13.70 8.05
CA SER A 115 -18.93 -12.43 7.37
C SER A 115 -17.64 -11.70 7.02
N LYS A 116 -17.53 -11.19 5.79
CA LYS A 116 -16.42 -10.32 5.39
C LYS A 116 -16.55 -9.02 6.16
N HIS A 117 -15.72 -8.82 7.17
CA HIS A 117 -15.73 -7.57 7.91
C HIS A 117 -14.63 -6.67 7.37
N THR A 118 -14.97 -5.43 7.01
CA THR A 118 -13.96 -4.39 6.74
C THR A 118 -13.57 -3.75 8.07
N LEU A 119 -13.16 -4.56 9.07
CA LEU A 119 -12.59 -3.99 10.29
C LEU A 119 -11.30 -3.29 9.88
N LYS A 120 -11.20 -2.00 10.19
CA LYS A 120 -9.97 -1.20 10.02
C LYS A 120 -8.79 -1.69 10.88
N VAL A 121 -8.95 -2.81 11.59
CA VAL A 121 -8.08 -3.27 12.68
C VAL A 121 -7.07 -4.33 12.21
N SER A 122 -7.30 -5.03 11.10
CA SER A 122 -6.34 -5.99 10.55
C SER A 122 -5.77 -5.53 9.19
N PRO A 123 -4.47 -5.77 8.92
CA PRO A 123 -3.86 -5.51 7.62
C PRO A 123 -4.47 -6.31 6.46
N THR A 124 -5.28 -7.33 6.77
CA THR A 124 -5.97 -8.21 5.82
C THR A 124 -7.49 -8.08 5.91
N ARG A 125 -8.17 -8.34 4.78
CA ARG A 125 -9.64 -8.48 4.76
C ARG A 125 -10.01 -9.85 5.33
N GLY A 126 -10.11 -9.93 6.65
CA GLY A 126 -10.52 -11.17 7.30
C GLY A 126 -12.02 -11.32 7.48
N HIS A 127 -12.39 -12.52 7.90
CA HIS A 127 -13.77 -12.90 8.16
C HIS A 127 -14.04 -12.96 9.67
N HIS A 128 -15.17 -12.46 10.15
CA HIS A 128 -15.60 -12.62 11.55
C HIS A 128 -16.84 -13.52 11.60
N CYS A 129 -16.94 -14.37 12.62
CA CYS A 129 -18.09 -15.22 12.86
C CYS A 129 -19.27 -14.41 13.42
N VAL A 130 -20.30 -14.22 12.59
CA VAL A 130 -21.55 -13.54 12.97
C VAL A 130 -22.70 -14.54 13.09
N CYS A 131 -23.63 -14.27 14.00
CA CYS A 131 -24.78 -15.15 14.23
C CYS A 131 -25.69 -15.18 13.00
N LEU A 132 -26.23 -16.35 12.68
CA LEU A 132 -27.17 -16.55 11.57
C LEU A 132 -28.47 -15.75 11.71
N LEU A 133 -28.82 -15.30 12.92
CA LEU A 133 -30.02 -14.49 13.19
C LEU A 133 -29.85 -12.99 12.90
N LEU A 134 -28.69 -12.56 12.43
CA LEU A 134 -28.41 -11.16 12.04
C LEU A 134 -28.31 -11.00 10.52
N VAL A 135 -28.75 -12.01 9.76
CA VAL A 135 -28.78 -12.01 8.29
C VAL A 135 -30.24 -12.07 7.84
N ASP A 136 -31.02 -11.06 8.22
CA ASP A 136 -32.31 -10.73 7.59
C ASP A 136 -32.08 -9.70 6.46
#